data_AF-A0A5B0Q764-F1
#
_entry.id   AF-A0A5B0Q764-F1
#
_cell.length_a   1.000
_cell.length_b   1.000
_cell.length_c   1.000
_cell.angle_alpha   90.00
_cell.angle_beta   90.00
_cell.angle_gamma   90.00
#
_symmetry.space_group_name_H-M   'P 1'
#
loop_
_entity.id
_entity.type
_entity.pdbx_description
1 polymer ?
#
loop_
_entity_poly.entity_id
_entity_poly.type
_entity_poly.pdbx_seq_one_letter_code
_entity_poly.pdbx_strand_id
1 'polypeptide(L)'
;MINSAENSQRSEPCQDLQDLLNDPDFFHAMLIRQPELKRSIEDHQVAINRNQALAERNLSLRPKLEELRDQVTNSFNQTQQTISQFNDLLKQQADLYQPYGESASRSRLLTALHESDKLTESLANQFVVQGLLEEDQFIKEFREERTRYHKRAWVANRWSEGYFRWN
;
A
#
# COMPACT_ATOMS: atom_id res chain seq x y z
N MET A 1 4.10 87.76 53.74
CA MET A 1 4.29 86.55 54.55
C MET A 1 3.20 85.56 54.13
N ILE A 2 3.17 85.05 52.91
CA ILE A 2 4.05 84.03 52.29
C ILE A 2 4.28 82.86 53.26
N ASN A 3 3.71 81.70 52.92
CA ASN A 3 3.79 80.36 53.56
C ASN A 3 2.57 79.80 54.30
N SER A 4 1.35 80.28 54.04
CA SER A 4 0.12 79.56 54.45
C SER A 4 -0.70 79.01 53.28
N ALA A 5 -0.32 79.31 52.03
CA ALA A 5 -1.04 78.88 50.83
C ALA A 5 -0.47 77.61 50.17
N GLU A 6 0.75 77.19 50.50
CA GLU A 6 1.41 76.04 49.85
C GLU A 6 1.19 74.70 50.55
N ASN A 7 0.58 74.70 51.74
CA ASN A 7 0.37 73.46 52.50
C ASN A 7 -1.05 72.88 52.40
N SER A 8 -1.91 73.47 51.56
CA SER A 8 -3.28 72.97 51.31
C SER A 8 -3.37 72.02 50.11
N GLN A 9 -2.28 71.78 49.37
CA GLN A 9 -2.26 70.94 48.16
C GLN A 9 -1.64 69.54 48.36
N ARG A 10 -1.36 69.12 49.60
CA ARG A 10 -0.77 67.80 49.89
C ARG A 10 -1.63 66.89 50.77
N SER A 11 -2.90 67.23 50.95
CA SER A 11 -3.87 66.42 51.71
C SER A 11 -4.89 65.69 50.84
N GLU A 12 -4.82 65.83 49.52
CA GLU A 12 -5.74 65.20 48.55
C GLU A 12 -5.28 63.85 47.94
N PRO A 13 -4.06 63.29 48.11
CA PRO A 13 -3.73 62.07 47.38
C PRO A 13 -4.54 60.85 47.85
N CYS A 14 -4.90 60.77 49.13
CA CYS A 14 -5.71 59.66 49.66
C CYS A 14 -7.19 59.77 49.31
N GLN A 15 -7.78 60.96 49.34
CA GLN A 15 -9.19 61.18 49.01
C GLN A 15 -9.44 60.95 47.52
N ASP A 16 -8.57 61.50 46.66
CA ASP A 16 -8.60 61.29 45.20
C ASP A 16 -8.44 59.81 44.83
N LEU A 17 -7.54 59.07 45.51
CA LEU A 17 -7.38 57.63 45.31
C LEU A 17 -8.59 56.83 45.81
N GLN A 18 -9.25 57.29 46.88
CA GLN A 18 -10.43 56.63 47.45
C GLN A 18 -11.65 56.86 46.55
N ASP A 19 -11.84 58.08 46.04
CA ASP A 19 -12.89 58.41 45.08
C ASP A 19 -12.66 57.73 43.72
N LEU A 20 -11.40 57.63 43.28
CA LEU A 20 -11.00 56.83 42.13
C LEU A 20 -11.29 55.33 42.32
N LEU A 21 -11.17 54.79 43.53
CA LEU A 21 -11.46 53.38 43.81
C LEU A 21 -12.96 53.13 44.06
N ASN A 22 -13.71 54.15 44.48
CA ASN A 22 -15.14 54.10 44.77
C ASN A 22 -16.01 54.30 43.51
N ASP A 23 -15.48 54.95 42.46
CA ASP A 23 -16.13 55.09 41.16
C ASP A 23 -15.43 54.23 40.09
N PRO A 24 -15.97 53.03 39.79
CA PRO A 24 -15.37 52.12 38.81
C PRO A 24 -15.39 52.68 37.38
N ASP A 25 -16.34 53.56 37.05
CA ASP A 25 -16.43 54.15 35.70
C ASP A 25 -15.36 55.24 35.52
N PHE A 26 -15.11 56.04 36.57
CA PHE A 26 -14.02 57.01 36.58
C PHE A 26 -12.64 56.34 36.53
N PHE A 27 -12.43 55.26 37.30
CA PHE A 27 -11.22 54.44 37.22
C PHE A 27 -11.00 53.88 35.82
N HIS A 28 -12.07 53.32 35.22
CA HIS A 28 -12.01 52.77 33.87
C HIS A 28 -11.69 53.85 32.83
N ALA A 29 -12.26 55.04 32.95
CA ALA A 29 -11.98 56.17 32.07
C ALA A 29 -10.51 56.64 32.16
N MET A 30 -9.94 56.68 33.38
CA MET A 30 -8.52 57.01 33.58
C MET A 30 -7.60 55.92 33.04
N LEU A 31 -7.97 54.66 33.22
CA LEU A 31 -7.24 53.48 32.74
C LEU A 31 -7.20 53.43 31.20
N ILE A 32 -8.34 53.65 30.52
CA ILE A 32 -8.42 53.73 29.05
C ILE A 32 -7.57 54.89 28.49
N ARG A 33 -7.37 55.95 29.28
CA ARG A 33 -6.54 57.08 28.85
C ARG A 33 -5.05 56.76 28.85
N GLN A 34 -4.60 55.72 29.56
CA GLN A 34 -3.18 55.34 29.63
C GLN A 34 -2.65 54.86 28.27
N PRO A 35 -1.51 55.39 27.80
CA PRO A 35 -0.96 55.06 26.48
C PRO A 35 -0.51 53.60 26.36
N GLU A 36 -0.06 52.98 27.45
CA GLU A 36 0.34 51.58 27.51
C GLU A 36 -0.84 50.65 27.22
N LEU A 37 -2.01 50.95 27.82
CA LEU A 37 -3.22 50.17 27.60
C LEU A 37 -3.74 50.35 26.18
N LYS A 38 -3.73 51.58 25.63
CA LYS A 38 -4.10 51.82 24.23
C LYS A 38 -3.23 51.03 23.25
N ARG A 39 -1.91 51.05 23.44
CA ARG A 39 -0.97 50.27 22.62
C ARG A 39 -1.24 48.77 22.73
N SER A 40 -1.49 48.26 23.94
CA SER A 40 -1.83 46.86 24.13
C SER A 40 -3.13 46.48 23.40
N ILE A 41 -4.17 47.31 23.46
CA ILE A 41 -5.42 47.09 22.73
C ILE A 41 -5.19 47.12 21.22
N GLU A 42 -4.40 48.06 20.71
CA GLU A 42 -4.04 48.16 19.29
C GLU A 42 -3.27 46.92 18.82
N ASP A 43 -2.27 46.47 19.58
CA ASP A 43 -1.50 45.25 19.31
C ASP A 43 -2.40 44.00 19.32
N HIS A 44 -3.31 43.91 20.29
CA HIS A 44 -4.32 42.85 20.34
C HIS A 44 -5.24 42.88 19.12
N GLN A 45 -5.70 44.05 18.69
CA GLN A 45 -6.53 44.18 17.50
C GLN A 45 -5.78 43.77 16.23
N VAL A 46 -4.50 44.15 16.10
CA VAL A 46 -3.64 43.69 15.00
C VAL A 46 -3.49 42.18 15.01
N ALA A 47 -3.29 41.57 16.19
CA ALA A 47 -3.20 40.12 16.33
C ALA A 47 -4.50 39.42 15.95
N ILE A 48 -5.66 39.95 16.36
CA ILE A 48 -6.99 39.45 15.98
C ILE A 48 -7.16 39.51 14.46
N ASN A 49 -6.89 40.66 13.84
CA ASN A 49 -7.02 40.83 12.39
C ASN A 49 -6.11 39.88 11.61
N ARG A 50 -4.86 39.69 12.09
CA ARG A 50 -3.92 38.71 11.50
C ARG A 50 -4.45 37.29 11.62
N ASN A 51 -4.97 36.91 12.78
CA ASN A 51 -5.53 35.58 12.99
C ASN A 51 -6.74 35.33 12.09
N GLN A 52 -7.64 36.32 11.99
CA GLN A 52 -8.79 36.26 11.09
C GLN A 52 -8.37 36.10 9.63
N ALA A 53 -7.42 36.89 9.15
CA ALA A 53 -6.91 36.77 7.78
C ALA A 53 -6.27 35.39 7.51
N LEU A 54 -5.57 34.81 8.50
CA LEU A 54 -5.05 33.45 8.40
C LEU A 54 -6.17 32.40 8.36
N ALA A 55 -7.21 32.57 9.18
CA ALA A 55 -8.37 31.67 9.18
C ALA A 55 -9.12 31.72 7.84
N GLU A 56 -9.35 32.91 7.28
CA GLU A 56 -9.96 33.09 5.96
C GLU A 56 -9.12 32.45 4.84
N ARG A 57 -7.80 32.61 4.90
CA ARG A 57 -6.88 31.93 3.97
C ARG A 57 -6.93 30.41 4.12
N ASN A 58 -6.96 29.89 5.34
CA ASN A 58 -7.05 28.45 5.57
C ASN A 58 -8.39 27.89 5.05
N LEU A 59 -9.49 28.61 5.28
CA LEU A 59 -10.83 28.23 4.79
C LEU A 59 -10.90 28.25 3.26
N SER A 60 -10.26 29.23 2.60
CA SER A 60 -10.25 29.28 1.13
C SER A 60 -9.36 28.21 0.48
N LEU A 61 -8.30 27.76 1.16
CA LEU A 61 -7.44 26.68 0.68
C LEU A 61 -8.00 25.28 0.92
N ARG A 62 -8.82 25.13 1.97
CA ARG A 62 -9.44 23.86 2.36
C ARG A 62 -10.09 23.08 1.20
N PRO A 63 -10.99 23.66 0.36
CA PRO A 63 -11.65 22.91 -0.71
C PRO A 63 -10.64 22.34 -1.72
N LYS A 64 -9.61 23.12 -2.08
CA LYS A 64 -8.57 22.65 -3.01
C LYS A 64 -7.74 21.51 -2.41
N LEU A 65 -7.44 21.57 -1.12
CA LEU A 65 -6.71 20.51 -0.42
C LEU A 65 -7.55 19.24 -0.27
N GLU A 66 -8.84 19.37 0.02
CA GLU A 66 -9.78 18.26 0.08
C GLU A 66 -9.94 17.61 -1.29
N GLU A 67 -10.10 18.40 -2.36
CA GLU A 67 -10.17 17.89 -3.73
C GLU A 67 -8.89 17.13 -4.11
N LEU A 68 -7.71 17.71 -3.85
CA LEU A 68 -6.43 17.06 -4.16
C LEU A 68 -6.25 15.76 -3.36
N ARG A 69 -6.63 15.76 -2.07
CA ARG A 69 -6.62 14.55 -1.24
C ARG A 69 -7.52 13.48 -1.87
N ASP A 70 -8.74 13.83 -2.25
CA ASP A 70 -9.70 12.87 -2.78
C ASP A 70 -9.24 12.31 -4.14
N GLN A 71 -8.63 13.12 -5.00
CA GLN A 71 -7.99 12.66 -6.25
C GLN A 71 -6.84 11.67 -5.99
N VAL A 72 -5.97 11.98 -5.04
CA VAL A 72 -4.86 11.08 -4.65
C VAL A 72 -5.39 9.78 -4.05
N THR A 73 -6.40 9.84 -3.18
CA THR A 73 -7.02 8.64 -2.60
C THR A 73 -7.67 7.78 -3.68
N ASN A 74 -8.39 8.39 -4.63
CA ASN A 74 -9.03 7.66 -5.72
C ASN A 74 -8.00 6.96 -6.63
N SER A 75 -6.99 7.70 -7.09
CA SER A 75 -5.92 7.13 -7.93
C SER A 75 -5.12 6.04 -7.22
N PHE A 76 -4.84 6.21 -5.92
CA PHE A 76 -4.19 5.19 -5.10
C PHE A 76 -5.05 3.92 -5.02
N ASN A 77 -6.34 4.06 -4.72
CA ASN A 77 -7.26 2.92 -4.62
C ASN A 77 -7.39 2.17 -5.96
N GLN A 78 -7.48 2.89 -7.08
CA GLN A 78 -7.50 2.31 -8.42
C GLN A 78 -6.21 1.54 -8.73
N THR A 79 -5.07 2.09 -8.33
CA THR A 79 -3.77 1.43 -8.49
C THR A 79 -3.70 0.15 -7.67
N GLN A 80 -4.13 0.18 -6.40
CA GLN A 80 -4.17 -1.00 -5.53
C GLN A 80 -5.09 -2.09 -6.10
N GLN A 81 -6.27 -1.70 -6.62
CA GLN A 81 -7.18 -2.64 -7.28
C GLN A 81 -6.53 -3.27 -8.52
N THR A 82 -5.87 -2.47 -9.34
CA THR A 82 -5.20 -2.95 -10.55
C THR A 82 -4.04 -3.89 -10.21
N ILE A 83 -3.27 -3.60 -9.15
CA ILE A 83 -2.22 -4.49 -8.64
C ILE A 83 -2.81 -5.82 -8.17
N SER A 84 -3.93 -5.79 -7.45
CA SER A 84 -4.62 -7.02 -7.02
C SER A 84 -5.03 -7.87 -8.23
N GLN A 85 -5.69 -7.26 -9.21
CA GLN A 85 -6.11 -7.95 -10.43
C GLN A 85 -4.92 -8.51 -11.21
N PHE A 86 -3.82 -7.76 -11.29
CA PHE A 86 -2.59 -8.22 -11.92
C PHE A 86 -1.99 -9.44 -11.22
N ASN A 87 -1.96 -9.45 -9.88
CA ASN A 87 -1.48 -10.60 -9.12
C ASN A 87 -2.37 -11.83 -9.32
N ASP A 88 -3.69 -11.65 -9.40
CA ASP A 88 -4.62 -12.74 -9.71
C ASP A 88 -4.39 -13.31 -11.11
N LEU A 89 -4.13 -12.44 -12.10
CA LEU A 89 -3.78 -12.85 -13.46
C LEU A 89 -2.44 -13.58 -13.52
N LEU A 90 -1.43 -13.12 -12.78
CA LEU A 90 -0.14 -13.81 -12.68
C LEU A 90 -0.29 -15.21 -12.09
N LYS A 91 -1.16 -15.37 -11.08
CA LYS A 91 -1.46 -16.68 -10.50
C LYS A 91 -2.15 -17.58 -11.52
N GLN A 92 -3.18 -17.10 -12.20
CA GLN A 92 -3.86 -17.84 -13.26
C GLN A 92 -2.91 -18.24 -14.38
N GLN A 93 -2.01 -17.34 -14.79
CA GLN A 93 -0.97 -17.63 -15.75
C GLN A 93 -0.06 -18.75 -15.23
N ALA A 94 0.47 -18.64 -14.01
CA ALA A 94 1.32 -19.66 -13.43
C ALA A 94 0.63 -21.04 -13.41
N ASP A 95 -0.65 -21.10 -13.02
CA ASP A 95 -1.44 -22.33 -12.99
C ASP A 95 -1.65 -22.92 -14.40
N LEU A 96 -1.90 -22.07 -15.41
CA LEU A 96 -2.03 -22.50 -16.81
C LEU A 96 -0.72 -23.00 -17.41
N TYR A 97 0.41 -22.38 -17.05
CA TYR A 97 1.73 -22.77 -17.54
C TYR A 97 2.36 -23.92 -16.75
N GLN A 98 1.90 -24.20 -15.53
CA GLN A 98 2.45 -25.26 -14.67
C GLN A 98 2.50 -26.61 -15.39
N PRO A 99 1.46 -27.07 -16.12
CA PRO A 99 1.54 -28.30 -16.89
C PRO A 99 2.56 -28.21 -18.01
N TYR A 100 2.72 -27.08 -18.67
CA TYR A 100 3.57 -26.99 -19.87
C TYR A 100 5.03 -26.71 -19.56
N GLY A 101 5.37 -26.33 -18.32
CA GLY A 101 6.73 -26.05 -17.90
C GLY A 101 7.70 -27.22 -18.11
N GLU A 102 8.99 -26.90 -18.15
CA GLU A 102 10.07 -27.86 -18.41
C GLU A 102 9.99 -29.08 -17.48
N SER A 103 9.89 -28.82 -16.16
CA SER A 103 9.83 -29.86 -15.14
C SER A 103 8.61 -30.79 -15.31
N ALA A 104 7.43 -30.22 -15.55
CA ALA A 104 6.21 -31.00 -15.76
C ALA A 104 6.24 -31.82 -17.06
N SER A 105 6.78 -31.23 -18.14
CA SER A 105 7.00 -31.92 -19.41
C SER A 105 8.00 -33.07 -19.28
N ARG A 106 9.10 -32.87 -18.54
CA ARG A 106 10.08 -33.91 -18.23
C ARG A 106 9.48 -35.02 -17.38
N SER A 107 8.72 -34.67 -16.34
CA SER A 107 8.03 -35.64 -15.49
C SER A 107 7.06 -36.50 -16.30
N ARG A 108 6.24 -35.90 -17.17
CA ARG A 108 5.36 -36.65 -18.09
C ARG A 108 6.11 -37.60 -19.01
N LEU A 109 7.24 -37.17 -19.57
CA LEU A 109 8.07 -38.02 -20.42
C LEU A 109 8.59 -39.24 -19.64
N LEU A 110 9.08 -39.04 -18.42
CA LEU A 110 9.57 -40.12 -17.56
C LEU A 110 8.45 -41.06 -17.14
N THR A 111 7.27 -40.55 -16.79
CA THR A 111 6.09 -41.37 -16.50
C THR A 111 5.71 -42.22 -17.71
N ALA A 112 5.58 -41.61 -18.90
CA ALA A 112 5.25 -42.35 -20.12
C ALA A 112 6.34 -43.36 -20.52
N LEU A 113 7.60 -43.11 -20.18
CA LEU A 113 8.69 -44.07 -20.37
C LEU A 113 8.49 -45.30 -19.47
N HIS A 114 8.27 -45.08 -18.17
CA HIS A 114 8.00 -46.15 -17.20
C HIS A 114 6.72 -46.92 -17.53
N GLU A 115 5.68 -46.26 -18.01
CA GLU A 115 4.44 -46.90 -18.45
C GLU A 115 4.67 -47.86 -19.61
N SER A 116 5.41 -47.47 -20.66
CA SER A 116 5.74 -48.40 -21.75
C SER A 116 6.60 -49.56 -21.29
N ASP A 117 7.53 -49.35 -20.36
CA ASP A 117 8.36 -50.44 -19.82
C ASP A 117 7.48 -51.48 -19.10
N LYS A 118 6.63 -51.03 -18.17
CA LYS A 118 5.64 -51.88 -17.49
C LYS A 118 4.70 -52.60 -18.45
N LEU A 119 4.27 -51.92 -19.51
CA LEU A 119 3.37 -52.50 -20.50
C LEU A 119 4.07 -53.61 -21.29
N THR A 120 5.35 -53.41 -21.65
CA THR A 120 6.15 -54.47 -22.30
C THR A 120 6.43 -55.65 -21.39
N GLU A 121 6.69 -55.42 -20.09
CA GLU A 121 6.79 -56.50 -19.10
C GLU A 121 5.47 -57.26 -18.96
N SER A 122 4.34 -56.56 -18.94
CA SER A 122 3.01 -57.17 -18.90
C SER A 122 2.74 -58.02 -20.14
N LEU A 123 3.03 -57.52 -21.34
CA LEU A 123 2.90 -58.27 -22.59
C LEU A 123 3.79 -59.53 -22.60
N ALA A 124 5.03 -59.41 -22.14
CA ALA A 124 5.94 -60.55 -22.02
C ALA A 124 5.41 -61.61 -21.02
N ASN A 125 4.87 -61.17 -19.88
CA ASN A 125 4.26 -62.07 -18.91
C ASN A 125 3.00 -62.77 -19.47
N GLN A 126 2.15 -62.04 -20.18
CA GLN A 126 0.95 -62.60 -20.80
C GLN A 126 1.28 -63.64 -21.87
N PHE A 127 2.34 -63.42 -22.65
CA PHE A 127 2.81 -64.36 -23.66
C PHE A 127 3.52 -65.58 -23.04
N VAL A 128 4.55 -65.37 -22.22
CA VAL A 128 5.43 -66.46 -21.73
C VAL A 128 4.83 -67.23 -20.55
N VAL A 129 4.26 -66.52 -19.58
CA VAL A 129 3.81 -67.14 -18.31
C VAL A 129 2.36 -67.60 -18.43
N GLN A 130 1.51 -66.77 -19.03
CA GLN A 130 0.07 -67.01 -19.06
C GLN A 130 -0.39 -67.71 -20.35
N GLY A 131 0.39 -67.61 -21.43
CA GLY A 131 0.02 -68.19 -22.75
C GLY A 131 -1.28 -67.61 -23.32
N LEU A 132 -1.64 -66.37 -22.95
CA LEU A 132 -2.90 -65.73 -23.34
C LEU A 132 -2.81 -64.93 -24.64
N LEU A 133 -1.60 -64.65 -25.12
CA LEU A 133 -1.35 -63.90 -26.34
C LEU A 133 -0.89 -64.83 -27.47
N GLU A 134 -1.48 -64.65 -28.65
CA GLU A 134 -0.99 -65.28 -29.88
C GLU A 134 0.37 -64.71 -30.31
N GLU A 135 1.20 -65.53 -30.96
CA GLU A 135 2.58 -65.16 -31.31
C GLU A 135 2.64 -63.89 -32.18
N ASP A 136 1.86 -63.85 -33.26
CA ASP A 136 1.83 -62.70 -34.17
C ASP A 136 1.34 -61.42 -33.48
N GLN A 137 0.38 -61.56 -32.54
CA GLN A 137 -0.13 -60.45 -31.76
C GLN A 137 0.95 -59.91 -30.81
N PHE A 138 1.66 -60.81 -30.12
CA PHE A 138 2.75 -60.44 -29.21
C PHE A 138 3.86 -59.71 -29.96
N ILE A 139 4.34 -60.27 -31.08
CA ILE A 139 5.42 -59.67 -31.87
C ILE A 139 5.04 -58.26 -32.31
N LYS A 140 3.79 -58.07 -32.77
CA LYS A 140 3.30 -56.76 -33.22
C LYS A 140 3.26 -55.76 -32.07
N GLU A 141 2.54 -56.06 -31.00
CA GLU A 141 2.30 -55.14 -29.87
C GLU A 141 3.59 -54.85 -29.10
N PHE A 142 4.39 -55.88 -28.81
CA PHE A 142 5.65 -55.74 -28.09
C PHE A 142 6.66 -54.89 -28.86
N ARG A 143 6.81 -55.13 -30.17
CA ARG A 143 7.73 -54.34 -31.00
C ARG A 143 7.30 -52.88 -31.08
N GLU A 144 6.01 -52.62 -31.20
CA GLU A 144 5.46 -51.26 -31.25
C GLU A 144 5.76 -50.51 -29.95
N GLU A 145 5.48 -51.12 -28.79
CA GLU A 145 5.75 -50.52 -27.49
C GLU A 145 7.25 -50.35 -27.18
N ARG A 146 8.09 -51.33 -27.50
CA ARG A 146 9.55 -51.18 -27.31
C ARG A 146 10.12 -50.07 -28.21
N THR A 147 9.57 -49.90 -29.41
CA THR A 147 9.94 -48.76 -30.27
C THR A 147 9.57 -47.43 -29.62
N ARG A 148 8.38 -47.32 -29.02
CA ARG A 148 7.97 -46.13 -28.25
C ARG A 148 8.88 -45.89 -27.05
N TYR A 149 9.15 -46.93 -26.26
CA TYR A 149 10.06 -46.89 -25.12
C TYR A 149 11.45 -46.35 -25.51
N HIS A 150 12.10 -46.93 -26.52
CA HIS A 150 13.45 -46.51 -26.91
C HIS A 150 13.49 -45.08 -27.45
N LYS A 151 12.46 -44.64 -28.18
CA LYS A 151 12.34 -43.23 -28.60
C LYS A 151 12.25 -42.31 -27.39
N ARG A 152 11.40 -42.63 -26.41
CA ARG A 152 11.25 -41.85 -25.17
C ARG A 152 12.54 -41.84 -24.35
N ALA A 153 13.20 -42.98 -24.21
CA ALA A 153 14.46 -43.13 -23.48
C ALA A 153 15.57 -42.26 -24.10
N TRP A 154 15.68 -42.27 -25.42
CA TRP A 154 16.62 -41.44 -26.15
C TRP A 154 16.38 -39.94 -25.90
N VAL A 155 15.12 -39.49 -25.95
CA VAL A 155 14.77 -38.09 -25.64
C VAL A 155 15.09 -37.77 -24.17
N ALA A 156 14.73 -38.64 -23.23
CA ALA A 156 14.94 -38.43 -21.80
C ALA A 156 16.43 -38.34 -21.42
N ASN A 157 17.28 -39.16 -22.05
CA ASN A 157 18.73 -39.13 -21.87
C ASN A 157 19.31 -37.81 -22.38
N ARG A 158 18.96 -37.40 -23.61
CA ARG A 158 19.40 -36.12 -24.17
C ARG A 158 18.93 -34.92 -23.35
N TRP A 159 17.72 -34.99 -22.78
CA TRP A 159 17.24 -33.96 -21.88
C TRP A 159 18.12 -33.88 -20.63
N SER A 160 18.47 -35.04 -20.04
CA SER A 160 19.31 -35.10 -18.84
C SER A 160 20.75 -34.63 -19.09
N GLU A 161 21.25 -34.78 -20.31
CA GLU A 161 22.55 -34.27 -20.77
C GLU A 161 22.54 -32.76 -21.08
N GLY A 162 21.38 -32.10 -21.02
CA GLY A 162 21.25 -30.65 -21.27
C GLY A 162 21.19 -30.26 -22.75
N TYR A 163 20.99 -31.24 -23.66
CA TYR A 163 20.80 -30.97 -25.10
C TYR A 163 19.42 -30.39 -25.43
N PHE A 164 18.46 -30.47 -24.50
CA PHE A 164 17.19 -29.75 -24.60
C PHE A 164 17.26 -28.51 -23.71
N ARG A 165 17.06 -27.34 -24.32
CA ARG A 165 16.84 -26.08 -23.60
C ARG A 165 15.42 -25.61 -23.85
N TRP A 166 14.71 -25.35 -22.77
CA TRP A 166 13.40 -24.70 -22.79
C TRP A 166 13.66 -23.21 -22.97
N ASN A 167 13.54 -22.71 -24.22
CA ASN A 167 13.65 -21.28 -24.53
C ASN A 167 12.27 -20.62 -24.47
#